data_AF-A0A9D2NVX0-F1
#
_entry.id   AF-A0A9D2NVX0-F1
#
_cell.length_a   1.000
_cell.length_b   1.000
_cell.length_c   1.000
_cell.angle_alpha   90.00
_cell.angle_beta   90.00
_cell.angle_gamma   90.00
#
_symmetry.space_group_name_H-M   'P 1'
#
loop_
_entity.id
_entity.type
_entity.pdbx_description
1 polymer ?
#
loop_
_entity_poly.entity_id
_entity_poly.type
_entity_poly.pdbx_seq_one_letter_code
_entity_poly.pdbx_strand_id
1 'polypeptide(L)'
;MDHSKIGFHSLEEAVQAAFGESAVILRSDSIPGGDINDAYRVTLSDGKKIFVKMNLTGNLNFFLTEAGGLEALGSSGKIKVPEVLGYGIDERRGRSFLAMEYIESAPRTEAYWERFGHQLAELHRAECGLFVNPEDEKQKYGFSEDNYIGAGPQKNDPSESWIEFYRECRLLPQIRRAERYLDPSVRRKAERLLDHLDSYLREPEFPSLLHGDLWSGNMMCGPGSSAWIIDPAAYVGDFEADLAMTQLFGSLPGRFYAAYSEINPIDREGYPERRKLYDLYHLLNHLNLFGAGYLGSVVEIIKRFAD
;
A
#
# COMPACT_ATOMS: atom_id res chain seq x y z
N MET A 1 19.19 14.02 8.78
CA MET A 1 18.63 12.68 8.98
C MET A 1 18.69 12.41 10.46
N ASP A 2 17.57 12.02 11.06
CA ASP A 2 17.57 11.58 12.45
C ASP A 2 18.17 10.17 12.49
N HIS A 3 19.38 10.05 13.02
CA HIS A 3 20.09 8.77 13.11
C HIS A 3 19.47 7.81 14.13
N SER A 4 18.53 8.28 14.97
CA SER A 4 17.87 7.45 16.00
C SER A 4 16.96 6.37 15.43
N LYS A 5 16.53 6.48 14.16
CA LYS A 5 15.68 5.48 13.47
C LYS A 5 16.47 4.47 12.62
N ILE A 6 17.80 4.51 12.62
CA ILE A 6 18.62 3.55 11.85
C ILE A 6 18.63 2.21 12.58
N GLY A 7 18.09 1.16 11.94
CA GLY A 7 18.14 -0.21 12.47
C GLY A 7 19.52 -0.85 12.34
N PHE A 8 20.23 -0.60 11.23
CA PHE A 8 21.53 -1.20 10.90
C PHE A 8 22.43 -0.25 10.09
N HIS A 9 23.76 -0.39 10.23
CA HIS A 9 24.78 0.43 9.53
C HIS A 9 25.39 -0.29 8.30
N SER A 10 25.01 -1.55 8.07
CA SER A 10 25.32 -2.28 6.85
C SER A 10 24.28 -3.37 6.58
N LEU A 11 24.18 -3.81 5.32
CA LEU A 11 23.34 -4.96 4.97
C LEU A 11 23.89 -6.25 5.61
N GLU A 12 25.21 -6.36 5.73
CA GLU A 12 25.88 -7.49 6.38
C GLU A 12 25.49 -7.60 7.87
N GLU A 13 25.41 -6.50 8.60
CA GLU A 13 24.92 -6.49 10.00
C GLU A 13 23.48 -7.00 10.10
N ALA A 14 22.58 -6.52 9.23
CA ALA A 14 21.19 -6.98 9.21
C ALA A 14 21.10 -8.49 8.92
N VAL A 15 21.89 -8.98 7.95
CA VAL A 15 21.99 -10.41 7.61
C VAL A 15 22.52 -11.23 8.79
N GLN A 16 23.57 -10.76 9.47
CA GLN A 16 24.15 -11.46 10.62
C GLN A 16 23.22 -11.47 11.82
N ALA A 17 22.48 -10.39 12.06
CA ALA A 17 21.46 -10.34 13.09
C ALA A 17 20.33 -11.35 12.84
N ALA A 18 19.88 -11.49 11.59
CA ALA A 18 18.79 -12.40 11.22
C ALA A 18 19.21 -13.88 11.11
N PHE A 19 20.44 -14.17 10.66
CA PHE A 19 20.87 -15.53 10.32
C PHE A 19 22.12 -16.03 11.08
N GLY A 20 22.67 -15.22 11.98
CA GLY A 20 23.85 -15.52 12.79
C GLY A 20 25.16 -14.95 12.23
N GLU A 21 26.17 -14.79 13.09
CA GLU A 21 27.44 -14.11 12.76
C GLU A 21 28.21 -14.73 11.57
N SER A 22 28.02 -16.03 11.31
CA SER A 22 28.64 -16.74 10.18
C SER A 22 27.90 -16.56 8.84
N ALA A 23 26.75 -15.87 8.83
CA ALA A 23 26.01 -15.61 7.61
C ALA A 23 26.76 -14.59 6.74
N VAL A 24 26.97 -14.94 5.47
CA VAL A 24 27.72 -14.09 4.52
C VAL A 24 26.93 -13.95 3.24
N ILE A 25 26.93 -12.73 2.68
CA ILE A 25 26.37 -12.44 1.36
C ILE A 25 27.32 -13.00 0.29
N LEU A 26 26.88 -14.01 -0.45
CA LEU A 26 27.67 -14.61 -1.54
C LEU A 26 27.42 -13.92 -2.88
N ARG A 27 26.16 -13.55 -3.14
CA ARG A 27 25.74 -13.02 -4.44
C ARG A 27 24.58 -12.06 -4.28
N SER A 28 24.57 -11.00 -5.08
CA SER A 28 23.45 -10.08 -5.23
C SER A 28 23.09 -9.97 -6.71
N ASP A 29 21.87 -10.41 -7.07
CA ASP A 29 21.32 -10.33 -8.42
C ASP A 29 20.27 -9.22 -8.47
N SER A 30 20.37 -8.29 -9.43
CA SER A 30 19.32 -7.30 -9.64
C SER A 30 18.04 -7.96 -10.16
N ILE A 31 16.90 -7.56 -9.58
CA ILE A 31 15.56 -7.96 -10.04
C ILE A 31 14.93 -6.76 -10.74
N PRO A 32 14.50 -6.88 -12.01
CA PRO A 32 13.76 -5.84 -12.69
C PRO A 32 12.33 -5.72 -12.13
N GLY A 33 11.76 -4.51 -12.14
CA GLY A 33 10.34 -4.30 -11.82
C GLY A 33 10.05 -3.18 -10.81
N GLY A 34 11.05 -2.62 -10.13
CA GLY A 34 10.86 -1.45 -9.28
C GLY A 34 10.99 -0.14 -10.09
N ASP A 35 9.97 0.72 -10.02
CA ASP A 35 10.01 2.05 -10.65
C ASP A 35 10.74 3.10 -9.79
N ILE A 36 10.94 2.81 -8.50
CA ILE A 36 11.44 3.77 -7.49
C ILE A 36 12.70 3.28 -6.78
N ASN A 37 12.79 1.98 -6.49
CA ASN A 37 13.87 1.37 -5.72
C ASN A 37 14.64 0.37 -6.58
N ASP A 38 15.96 0.30 -6.34
CA ASP A 38 16.78 -0.80 -6.86
C ASP A 38 16.41 -2.07 -6.06
N ALA A 39 16.05 -3.15 -6.75
CA ALA A 39 15.65 -4.41 -6.14
C ALA A 39 16.68 -5.52 -6.39
N TYR A 40 16.95 -6.33 -5.36
CA TYR A 40 17.95 -7.38 -5.40
C TYR A 40 17.46 -8.67 -4.76
N ARG A 41 17.82 -9.80 -5.37
CA ARG A 41 17.85 -11.11 -4.71
C ARG A 41 19.25 -11.36 -4.20
N VAL A 42 19.39 -11.45 -2.89
CA VAL A 42 20.65 -11.74 -2.22
C VAL A 42 20.68 -13.20 -1.78
N THR A 43 21.74 -13.93 -2.16
CA THR A 43 21.96 -15.33 -1.76
C THR A 43 23.03 -15.39 -0.67
N LEU A 44 22.71 -16.10 0.42
CA LEU A 44 23.55 -16.24 1.61
C LEU A 44 24.43 -17.50 1.55
N SER A 45 25.39 -17.59 2.47
CA SER A 45 26.35 -18.71 2.59
C SER A 45 25.70 -20.06 2.88
N ASP A 46 24.53 -20.10 3.50
CA ASP A 46 23.75 -21.31 3.77
C ASP A 46 22.76 -21.66 2.63
N GLY A 47 22.78 -20.91 1.53
CA GLY A 47 21.90 -21.09 0.37
C GLY A 47 20.54 -20.42 0.50
N LYS A 48 20.20 -19.80 1.65
CA LYS A 48 18.98 -19.00 1.78
C LYS A 48 19.04 -17.76 0.89
N LYS A 49 17.86 -17.22 0.59
CA LYS A 49 17.68 -16.02 -0.22
C LYS A 49 16.91 -14.99 0.58
N ILE A 50 17.29 -13.74 0.41
CA ILE A 50 16.54 -12.58 0.92
C ILE A 50 16.29 -11.62 -0.24
N PHE A 51 15.22 -10.83 -0.11
CA PHE A 51 14.93 -9.72 -1.00
C PHE A 51 15.41 -8.43 -0.38
N VAL A 52 16.10 -7.59 -1.16
CA VAL A 52 16.64 -6.32 -0.67
C VAL A 52 16.23 -5.20 -1.61
N LYS A 53 15.58 -4.19 -1.06
CA LYS A 53 15.35 -2.91 -1.74
C LYS A 53 16.43 -1.92 -1.30
N MET A 54 16.92 -1.10 -2.24
CA MET A 54 17.89 -0.07 -1.97
C MET A 54 17.51 1.25 -2.64
N ASN A 55 17.87 2.36 -2.00
CA ASN A 55 17.73 3.71 -2.54
C ASN A 55 18.83 4.63 -1.99
N LEU A 56 18.86 5.89 -2.40
CA LEU A 56 19.72 6.91 -1.79
C LEU A 56 19.44 7.04 -0.28
N THR A 57 20.46 7.39 0.51
CA THR A 57 20.34 7.53 1.97
C THR A 57 19.20 8.44 2.41
N GLY A 58 18.96 9.53 1.67
CA GLY A 58 17.86 10.47 1.93
C GLY A 58 16.45 9.87 1.90
N ASN A 59 16.29 8.68 1.32
CA ASN A 59 15.02 7.99 1.18
C ASN A 59 14.81 6.88 2.22
N LEU A 60 15.57 6.88 3.33
CA LEU A 60 15.42 5.90 4.41
C LEU A 60 13.95 5.76 4.91
N ASN A 61 13.20 6.87 4.95
CA ASN A 61 11.81 6.85 5.39
C ASN A 61 10.89 5.99 4.50
N PHE A 62 11.22 5.75 3.23
CA PHE A 62 10.46 4.81 2.40
C PHE A 62 10.49 3.41 3.02
N PHE A 63 11.67 2.99 3.48
CA PHE A 63 11.87 1.67 4.05
C PHE A 63 11.34 1.52 5.47
N LEU A 64 11.44 2.59 6.29
CA LEU A 64 10.86 2.60 7.64
C LEU A 64 9.35 2.41 7.60
N THR A 65 8.67 3.20 6.76
CA THR A 65 7.22 3.20 6.68
C THR A 65 6.68 1.96 5.97
N GLU A 66 7.39 1.43 4.96
CA GLU A 66 7.05 0.14 4.35
C GLU A 66 7.19 -1.01 5.34
N ALA A 67 8.27 -1.04 6.14
CA ALA A 67 8.44 -2.04 7.20
C ALA A 67 7.30 -1.99 8.23
N GLY A 68 6.93 -0.79 8.71
CA GLY A 68 5.80 -0.63 9.62
C GLY A 68 4.47 -1.07 9.01
N GLY A 69 4.25 -0.83 7.72
CA GLY A 69 3.07 -1.31 7.00
C GLY A 69 3.03 -2.83 6.88
N LEU A 70 4.15 -3.47 6.57
CA LEU A 70 4.28 -4.93 6.52
C LEU A 70 4.00 -5.54 7.89
N GLU A 71 4.61 -5.02 8.95
CA GLU A 71 4.39 -5.49 10.33
C GLU A 71 2.93 -5.36 10.75
N ALA A 72 2.28 -4.23 10.46
CA ALA A 72 0.86 -4.01 10.77
C ALA A 72 -0.02 -5.05 10.06
N LEU A 73 0.14 -5.23 8.75
CA LEU A 73 -0.63 -6.21 7.97
C LEU A 73 -0.39 -7.65 8.46
N GLY A 74 0.87 -8.00 8.72
CA GLY A 74 1.28 -9.32 9.20
C GLY A 74 0.79 -9.66 10.61
N SER A 75 0.64 -8.66 11.48
CA SER A 75 0.18 -8.85 12.87
C SER A 75 -1.22 -9.49 12.98
N SER A 76 -2.05 -9.31 11.94
CA SER A 76 -3.39 -9.91 11.87
C SER A 76 -3.36 -11.45 11.76
N GLY A 77 -2.25 -12.01 11.24
CA GLY A 77 -2.11 -13.43 10.91
C GLY A 77 -3.08 -13.93 9.83
N LYS A 78 -3.81 -13.05 9.14
CA LYS A 78 -4.86 -13.44 8.17
C LYS A 78 -4.33 -13.68 6.76
N ILE A 79 -3.38 -12.85 6.35
CA ILE A 79 -2.70 -12.94 5.07
C ILE A 79 -1.20 -12.87 5.27
N LYS A 80 -0.44 -13.49 4.36
CA LYS A 80 1.03 -13.46 4.45
C LYS A 80 1.59 -12.18 3.87
N VAL A 81 2.65 -11.71 4.51
CA VAL A 81 3.51 -10.60 4.11
C VAL A 81 4.96 -11.04 4.31
N PRO A 82 5.93 -10.53 3.54
CA PRO A 82 7.33 -10.85 3.75
C PRO A 82 7.79 -10.41 5.15
N GLU A 83 8.47 -11.29 5.86
CA GLU A 83 9.11 -10.94 7.14
C GLU A 83 10.18 -9.86 6.92
N VAL A 84 10.14 -8.80 7.73
CA VAL A 84 11.17 -7.75 7.73
C VAL A 84 12.38 -8.26 8.50
N LEU A 85 13.52 -8.38 7.81
CA LEU A 85 14.78 -8.83 8.40
C LEU A 85 15.63 -7.67 8.92
N GLY A 86 15.42 -6.47 8.38
CA GLY A 86 16.05 -5.25 8.86
C GLY A 86 16.05 -4.13 7.81
N TYR A 87 16.22 -2.91 8.28
CA TYR A 87 16.38 -1.73 7.44
C TYR A 87 17.49 -0.84 8.00
N GLY A 88 18.07 0.01 7.16
CA GLY A 88 19.16 0.86 7.62
C GLY A 88 19.86 1.62 6.52
N ILE A 89 21.06 2.11 6.82
CA ILE A 89 21.95 2.74 5.87
C ILE A 89 23.17 1.85 5.73
N ASP A 90 23.44 1.35 4.52
CA ASP A 90 24.73 0.78 4.19
C ASP A 90 25.70 1.93 3.92
N GLU A 91 26.46 2.30 4.96
CA GLU A 91 27.39 3.44 4.93
C GLU A 91 28.48 3.26 3.88
N ARG A 92 28.89 2.01 3.62
CA ARG A 92 29.93 1.69 2.62
C ARG A 92 29.43 1.92 1.21
N ARG A 93 28.16 1.63 0.95
CA ARG A 93 27.52 1.84 -0.36
C ARG A 93 26.87 3.21 -0.49
N GLY A 94 26.70 3.95 0.60
CA GLY A 94 25.97 5.23 0.62
C GLY A 94 24.51 5.05 0.19
N ARG A 95 23.86 3.98 0.64
CA ARG A 95 22.48 3.62 0.27
C ARG A 95 21.66 3.32 1.51
N SER A 96 20.38 3.69 1.51
CA SER A 96 19.41 3.13 2.45
C SER A 96 18.90 1.78 1.93
N PHE A 97 18.45 0.90 2.81
CA PHE A 97 17.94 -0.41 2.42
C PHE A 97 16.80 -0.91 3.30
N LEU A 98 16.03 -1.85 2.74
CA LEU A 98 15.09 -2.75 3.43
C LEU A 98 15.40 -4.18 2.99
N ALA A 99 15.74 -5.04 3.94
CA ALA A 99 15.96 -6.47 3.76
C ALA A 99 14.76 -7.25 4.31
N MET A 100 14.24 -8.18 3.51
CA MET A 100 13.04 -8.94 3.83
C MET A 100 13.08 -10.36 3.27
N GLU A 101 12.14 -11.20 3.69
CA GLU A 101 11.96 -12.56 3.20
C GLU A 101 11.87 -12.60 1.65
N TYR A 102 12.61 -13.51 1.04
CA TYR A 102 12.47 -13.79 -0.39
C TYR A 102 11.34 -14.80 -0.63
N ILE A 103 10.27 -14.35 -1.30
CA ILE A 103 9.11 -15.20 -1.61
C ILE A 103 9.33 -15.93 -2.94
N GLU A 104 9.45 -17.25 -2.89
CA GLU A 104 9.47 -18.08 -4.09
C GLU A 104 8.08 -18.11 -4.75
N SER A 105 8.01 -17.74 -6.02
CA SER A 105 6.74 -17.70 -6.75
C SER A 105 6.23 -19.09 -7.09
N ALA A 106 4.92 -19.28 -6.96
CA ALA A 106 4.17 -20.46 -7.37
C ALA A 106 3.06 -20.08 -8.37
N PRO A 107 2.56 -21.04 -9.17
CA PRO A 107 1.45 -20.80 -10.09
C PRO A 107 0.16 -20.39 -9.35
N ARG A 108 -0.52 -19.37 -9.86
CA ARG A 108 -1.86 -18.96 -9.38
C ARG A 108 -2.89 -19.98 -9.86
N THR A 109 -3.43 -20.77 -8.93
CA THR A 109 -4.49 -21.74 -9.21
C THR A 109 -5.87 -21.14 -8.94
N GLU A 110 -6.90 -21.89 -9.31
CA GLU A 110 -8.28 -21.62 -8.93
C GLU A 110 -8.47 -21.46 -7.41
N ALA A 111 -7.89 -22.37 -6.62
CA ALA A 111 -7.96 -22.36 -5.17
C ALA A 111 -7.17 -21.20 -4.52
N TYR A 112 -6.11 -20.71 -5.19
CA TYR A 112 -5.38 -19.52 -4.74
C TYR A 112 -6.31 -18.29 -4.68
N TRP A 113 -7.12 -18.07 -5.71
CA TRP A 113 -7.98 -16.88 -5.79
C TRP A 113 -9.10 -16.88 -4.75
N GLU A 114 -9.70 -18.03 -4.51
CA GLU A 114 -10.71 -18.20 -3.47
C GLU A 114 -10.09 -17.93 -2.09
N ARG A 115 -8.97 -18.59 -1.79
CA ARG A 115 -8.22 -18.37 -0.55
C ARG A 115 -7.83 -16.91 -0.37
N PHE A 116 -7.33 -16.26 -1.42
CA PHE A 116 -6.93 -14.85 -1.34
C PHE A 116 -8.14 -13.95 -1.05
N GLY A 117 -9.29 -14.21 -1.67
CA GLY A 117 -10.53 -13.47 -1.40
C GLY A 117 -10.94 -13.57 0.08
N HIS A 118 -10.94 -14.80 0.64
CA HIS A 118 -11.22 -15.01 2.07
C HIS A 118 -10.20 -14.33 2.97
N GLN A 119 -8.90 -14.52 2.73
CA GLN A 119 -7.84 -13.97 3.58
C GLN A 119 -7.82 -12.44 3.58
N LEU A 120 -8.06 -11.80 2.43
CA LEU A 120 -8.18 -10.33 2.37
C LEU A 120 -9.41 -9.85 3.14
N ALA A 121 -10.55 -10.54 3.01
CA ALA A 121 -11.75 -10.18 3.74
C ALA A 121 -11.57 -10.32 5.27
N GLU A 122 -10.88 -11.36 5.71
CA GLU A 122 -10.52 -11.56 7.12
C GLU A 122 -9.53 -10.49 7.61
N LEU A 123 -8.54 -10.09 6.80
CA LEU A 123 -7.63 -8.99 7.12
C LEU A 123 -8.43 -7.69 7.36
N HIS A 124 -9.36 -7.36 6.46
CA HIS A 124 -10.18 -6.15 6.60
C HIS A 124 -11.11 -6.17 7.82
N ARG A 125 -11.37 -7.36 8.39
CA ARG A 125 -12.13 -7.53 9.64
C ARG A 125 -11.25 -7.57 10.90
N ALA A 126 -9.93 -7.54 10.75
CA ALA A 126 -9.03 -7.57 11.89
C ALA A 126 -9.10 -6.27 12.69
N GLU A 127 -8.81 -6.38 13.99
CA GLU A 127 -8.70 -5.24 14.90
C GLU A 127 -7.62 -4.26 14.42
N CYS A 128 -7.98 -3.00 14.21
CA CYS A 128 -7.09 -2.00 13.63
C CYS A 128 -6.92 -0.72 14.46
N GLY A 129 -7.63 -0.59 15.60
CA GLY A 129 -7.59 0.62 16.43
C GLY A 129 -6.19 0.98 16.96
N LEU A 130 -5.34 -0.04 17.19
CA LEU A 130 -3.95 0.14 17.62
C LEU A 130 -3.07 0.86 16.59
N PHE A 131 -3.48 0.91 15.32
CA PHE A 131 -2.71 1.51 14.24
C PHE A 131 -3.08 2.96 13.95
N VAL A 132 -4.09 3.54 14.61
CA VAL A 132 -4.57 4.91 14.33
C VAL A 132 -4.16 5.85 15.44
N ASN A 133 -4.86 5.81 16.57
CA ASN A 133 -4.52 6.60 17.74
C ASN A 133 -4.81 5.79 19.01
N PRO A 134 -3.78 5.22 19.67
CA PRO A 134 -3.98 4.42 20.87
C PRO A 134 -4.46 5.25 22.08
N GLU A 135 -4.41 6.58 22.01
CA GLU A 135 -4.86 7.47 23.08
C GLU A 135 -6.31 7.96 22.92
N ASP A 136 -6.90 7.79 21.72
CA ASP A 136 -8.27 8.21 21.42
C ASP A 136 -8.98 7.24 20.46
N GLU A 137 -9.73 6.30 21.04
CA GLU A 137 -10.49 5.27 20.30
C GLU A 137 -11.58 5.83 19.37
N LYS A 138 -11.91 7.13 19.46
CA LYS A 138 -12.83 7.76 18.51
C LYS A 138 -12.21 7.95 17.15
N GLN A 139 -10.88 8.11 17.09
CA GLN A 139 -10.15 8.22 15.83
C GLN A 139 -10.04 6.83 15.20
N LYS A 140 -10.82 6.60 14.14
CA LYS A 140 -10.99 5.28 13.51
C LYS A 140 -10.19 5.11 12.23
N TYR A 141 -9.81 6.20 11.57
CA TYR A 141 -9.15 6.20 10.28
C TYR A 141 -7.84 6.96 10.32
N GLY A 142 -6.89 6.54 9.49
CA GLY A 142 -5.52 7.04 9.51
C GLY A 142 -4.52 5.93 9.75
N PHE A 143 -3.34 6.31 10.22
CA PHE A 143 -2.27 5.38 10.54
C PHE A 143 -1.32 6.01 11.56
N SER A 144 -0.43 5.20 12.15
CA SER A 144 0.45 5.65 13.22
C SER A 144 1.45 6.71 12.78
N GLU A 145 1.78 6.75 11.49
CA GLU A 145 2.59 7.80 10.87
C GLU A 145 2.26 7.99 9.39
N ASP A 146 2.61 9.16 8.85
CA ASP A 146 2.62 9.42 7.41
C ASP A 146 3.56 8.46 6.69
N ASN A 147 3.16 8.01 5.51
CA ASN A 147 3.93 7.08 4.68
C ASN A 147 3.92 7.51 3.21
N TYR A 148 4.03 6.56 2.29
CA TYR A 148 4.18 6.85 0.86
C TYR A 148 3.30 5.95 0.00
N ILE A 149 2.81 6.50 -1.10
CA ILE A 149 2.12 5.78 -2.18
C ILE A 149 2.96 5.91 -3.46
N GLY A 150 3.78 4.89 -3.73
CA GLY A 150 4.92 5.03 -4.63
C GLY A 150 5.90 6.09 -4.07
N ALA A 151 6.27 7.09 -4.87
CA ALA A 151 7.18 8.17 -4.43
C ALA A 151 6.42 9.41 -3.89
N GLY A 152 5.09 9.36 -3.81
CA GLY A 152 4.27 10.44 -3.28
C GLY A 152 4.07 10.31 -1.77
N PRO A 153 4.14 11.41 -1.00
CA PRO A 153 3.78 11.37 0.42
C PRO A 153 2.28 11.06 0.58
N GLN A 154 1.96 10.25 1.57
CA GLN A 154 0.60 9.89 1.97
C GLN A 154 0.40 10.30 3.43
N LYS A 155 -0.52 11.24 3.64
CA LYS A 155 -0.90 11.72 4.97
C LYS A 155 -1.78 10.72 5.70
N ASN A 156 -1.60 10.57 7.00
CA ASN A 156 -2.34 9.62 7.82
C ASN A 156 -2.85 10.22 9.13
N ASP A 157 -3.02 11.55 9.17
CA ASP A 157 -3.61 12.27 10.31
C ASP A 157 -4.90 11.55 10.77
N PRO A 158 -5.03 11.20 12.06
CA PRO A 158 -6.19 10.47 12.58
C PRO A 158 -7.51 11.23 12.36
N SER A 159 -8.58 10.49 12.09
CA SER A 159 -9.94 11.05 11.97
C SER A 159 -11.03 10.10 12.47
N GLU A 160 -12.11 10.67 13.00
CA GLU A 160 -13.32 9.94 13.39
C GLU A 160 -14.21 9.56 12.18
N SER A 161 -14.12 10.29 11.06
CA SER A 161 -14.95 10.16 9.87
C SER A 161 -14.13 9.70 8.66
N TRP A 162 -14.63 8.71 7.94
CA TRP A 162 -13.97 8.22 6.72
C TRP A 162 -14.04 9.28 5.63
N ILE A 163 -15.18 9.95 5.51
CA ILE A 163 -15.39 10.96 4.47
C ILE A 163 -14.43 12.13 4.67
N GLU A 164 -14.28 12.61 5.91
CA GLU A 164 -13.32 13.65 6.25
C GLU A 164 -11.88 13.20 6.01
N PHE A 165 -11.51 12.01 6.50
CA PHE A 165 -10.18 11.44 6.26
C PHE A 165 -9.85 11.34 4.77
N TYR A 166 -10.77 10.80 3.97
CA TYR A 166 -10.59 10.62 2.54
C TYR A 166 -10.50 11.97 1.80
N ARG A 167 -11.23 12.99 2.27
CA ARG A 167 -11.10 14.36 1.76
C ARG A 167 -9.71 14.93 2.05
N GLU A 168 -9.33 15.01 3.32
CA GLU A 168 -8.16 15.76 3.80
C GLU A 168 -6.83 15.03 3.53
N CYS A 169 -6.82 13.71 3.66
CA CYS A 169 -5.61 12.90 3.63
C CYS A 169 -5.42 12.13 2.31
N ARG A 170 -6.45 12.04 1.45
CA ARG A 170 -6.34 11.36 0.15
C ARG A 170 -6.55 12.32 -1.02
N LEU A 171 -7.78 12.78 -1.28
CA LEU A 171 -8.08 13.53 -2.50
C LEU A 171 -7.50 14.94 -2.52
N LEU A 172 -7.68 15.74 -1.47
CA LEU A 172 -7.23 17.14 -1.45
C LEU A 172 -5.71 17.28 -1.68
N PRO A 173 -4.81 16.52 -1.01
CA PRO A 173 -3.38 16.62 -1.26
C PRO A 173 -3.01 16.27 -2.71
N GLN A 174 -3.65 15.25 -3.28
CA GLN A 174 -3.38 14.80 -4.64
C GLN A 174 -3.89 15.80 -5.70
N ILE A 175 -5.09 16.38 -5.49
CA ILE A 175 -5.64 17.43 -6.36
C ILE A 175 -4.74 18.67 -6.34
N ARG A 176 -4.31 19.12 -5.15
CA ARG A 176 -3.39 20.26 -5.01
C ARG A 176 -2.08 20.05 -5.77
N ARG A 177 -1.49 18.85 -5.65
CA ARG A 177 -0.27 18.51 -6.38
C ARG A 177 -0.49 18.43 -7.90
N ALA A 178 -1.69 18.02 -8.32
CA ALA A 178 -2.09 17.92 -9.72
C ALA A 178 -2.54 19.25 -10.35
N GLU A 179 -2.70 20.34 -9.57
CA GLU A 179 -3.26 21.61 -10.05
C GLU A 179 -2.64 22.12 -11.35
N ARG A 180 -1.33 21.94 -11.52
CA ARG A 180 -0.60 22.34 -12.74
C ARG A 180 -1.13 21.70 -14.04
N TYR A 181 -1.81 20.56 -13.94
CA TYR A 181 -2.45 19.87 -15.07
C TYR A 181 -3.92 20.25 -15.26
N LEU A 182 -4.57 20.84 -14.25
CA LEU A 182 -6.00 21.10 -14.24
C LEU A 182 -6.29 22.53 -14.69
N ASP A 183 -7.19 22.69 -15.66
CA ASP A 183 -7.69 24.00 -16.06
C ASP A 183 -8.58 24.63 -14.95
N PRO A 184 -8.83 25.95 -14.98
CA PRO A 184 -9.62 26.62 -13.94
C PRO A 184 -11.06 26.09 -13.78
N SER A 185 -11.65 25.53 -14.84
CA SER A 185 -12.99 24.94 -14.77
C SER A 185 -12.97 23.62 -14.01
N VAL A 186 -11.99 22.76 -14.30
CA VAL A 186 -11.80 21.49 -13.60
C VAL A 186 -11.43 21.72 -12.14
N ARG A 187 -10.62 22.72 -11.81
CA ARG A 187 -10.29 23.06 -10.41
C ARG A 187 -11.52 23.41 -9.58
N ARG A 188 -12.41 24.28 -10.09
CA ARG A 188 -13.67 24.61 -9.41
C ARG A 188 -14.57 23.38 -9.22
N LYS A 189 -14.58 22.47 -10.19
CA LYS A 189 -15.31 21.20 -10.08
C LYS A 189 -14.68 20.28 -9.02
N ALA A 190 -13.35 20.24 -8.94
CA ALA A 190 -12.65 19.48 -7.91
C ALA A 190 -12.93 20.01 -6.51
N GLU A 191 -12.98 21.33 -6.32
CA GLU A 191 -13.41 21.98 -5.07
C GLU A 191 -14.85 21.58 -4.72
N ARG A 192 -15.78 21.70 -5.69
CA ARG A 192 -17.18 21.29 -5.47
C ARG A 192 -17.30 19.80 -5.11
N LEU A 193 -16.54 18.92 -5.76
CA LEU A 193 -16.48 17.51 -5.42
C LEU A 193 -16.05 17.31 -3.96
N LEU A 194 -14.94 17.93 -3.55
CA LEU A 194 -14.42 17.84 -2.18
C LEU A 194 -15.42 18.32 -1.13
N ASP A 195 -16.23 19.32 -1.45
CA ASP A 195 -17.24 19.88 -0.55
C ASP A 195 -18.53 19.04 -0.45
N HIS A 196 -18.74 18.07 -1.35
CA HIS A 196 -19.95 17.23 -1.41
C HIS A 196 -19.63 15.73 -1.43
N LEU A 197 -18.47 15.32 -0.91
CA LEU A 197 -18.07 13.91 -0.88
C LEU A 197 -19.06 13.02 -0.12
N ASP A 198 -19.73 13.57 0.88
CA ASP A 198 -20.79 12.93 1.67
C ASP A 198 -22.03 12.55 0.85
N SER A 199 -22.23 13.15 -0.32
CA SER A 199 -23.30 12.78 -1.26
C SER A 199 -22.99 11.51 -2.05
N TYR A 200 -21.74 11.05 -2.05
CA TYR A 200 -21.27 9.95 -2.90
C TYR A 200 -20.60 8.82 -2.12
N LEU A 201 -19.89 9.16 -1.04
CA LEU A 201 -19.27 8.20 -0.14
C LEU A 201 -20.19 7.92 1.06
N ARG A 202 -19.99 6.76 1.69
CA ARG A 202 -20.62 6.40 2.96
C ARG A 202 -19.57 6.28 4.03
N GLU A 203 -19.96 6.48 5.27
CA GLU A 203 -19.18 5.96 6.39
C GLU A 203 -19.22 4.43 6.36
N PRO A 204 -18.07 3.74 6.41
CA PRO A 204 -18.04 2.28 6.48
C PRO A 204 -18.56 1.76 7.81
N GLU A 205 -19.16 0.57 7.78
CA GLU A 205 -19.69 -0.08 8.98
C GLU A 205 -18.60 -0.40 10.02
N PHE A 206 -17.37 -0.60 9.55
CA PHE A 206 -16.20 -0.88 10.37
C PHE A 206 -14.95 -0.33 9.67
N PRO A 207 -13.96 0.16 10.44
CA PRO A 207 -12.64 0.47 9.90
C PRO A 207 -11.92 -0.81 9.48
N SER A 208 -11.13 -0.74 8.41
CA SER A 208 -10.37 -1.88 7.88
C SER A 208 -8.90 -1.51 7.73
N LEU A 209 -8.00 -2.40 8.16
CA LEU A 209 -6.58 -2.27 7.85
C LEU A 209 -6.35 -2.59 6.37
N LEU A 210 -5.97 -1.59 5.59
CA LEU A 210 -5.80 -1.68 4.14
C LEU A 210 -4.33 -1.88 3.77
N HIS A 211 -4.11 -2.58 2.67
CA HIS A 211 -2.83 -2.61 1.98
C HIS A 211 -2.49 -1.23 1.38
N GLY A 212 -3.50 -0.54 0.82
CA GLY A 212 -3.40 0.84 0.34
C GLY A 212 -2.82 1.01 -1.07
N ASP A 213 -2.18 -0.02 -1.63
CA ASP A 213 -1.75 -0.07 -3.03
C ASP A 213 -1.99 -1.46 -3.68
N LEU A 214 -3.17 -2.05 -3.47
CA LEU A 214 -3.41 -3.47 -3.81
C LEU A 214 -3.78 -3.70 -5.28
N TRP A 215 -2.83 -3.52 -6.19
CA TRP A 215 -2.97 -3.87 -7.60
C TRP A 215 -2.25 -5.19 -7.92
N SER A 216 -2.35 -5.67 -9.17
CA SER A 216 -1.88 -7.02 -9.52
C SER A 216 -0.39 -7.27 -9.40
N GLY A 217 0.43 -6.20 -9.38
CA GLY A 217 1.86 -6.27 -9.12
C GLY A 217 2.22 -6.51 -7.65
N ASN A 218 1.34 -6.11 -6.73
CA ASN A 218 1.58 -6.16 -5.28
C ASN A 218 0.96 -7.40 -4.61
N MET A 219 0.61 -8.41 -5.41
CA MET A 219 0.14 -9.71 -4.92
C MET A 219 0.96 -10.85 -5.51
N MET A 220 1.34 -11.80 -4.66
CA MET A 220 2.13 -12.97 -5.04
C MET A 220 1.43 -14.27 -4.61
N CYS A 221 1.58 -15.29 -5.44
CA CYS A 221 1.28 -16.66 -5.03
C CYS A 221 2.58 -17.30 -4.59
N GLY A 222 2.68 -17.58 -3.29
CA GLY A 222 3.84 -18.25 -2.70
C GLY A 222 3.70 -19.77 -2.65
N PRO A 223 4.66 -20.47 -2.03
CA PRO A 223 4.65 -21.93 -1.92
C PRO A 223 3.36 -22.46 -1.29
N GLY A 224 2.85 -23.58 -1.81
CA GLY A 224 1.59 -24.17 -1.34
C GLY A 224 0.33 -23.37 -1.72
N SER A 225 0.42 -22.53 -2.76
CA SER A 225 -0.67 -21.67 -3.24
C SER A 225 -1.18 -20.67 -2.18
N SER A 226 -0.30 -20.21 -1.30
CA SER A 226 -0.62 -19.17 -0.30
C SER A 226 -0.65 -17.77 -0.94
N ALA A 227 -1.58 -16.92 -0.52
CA ALA A 227 -1.61 -15.51 -0.90
C ALA A 227 -0.62 -14.69 -0.07
N TRP A 228 0.15 -13.86 -0.76
CA TRP A 228 1.07 -12.89 -0.19
C TRP A 228 0.78 -11.52 -0.79
N ILE A 229 0.87 -10.48 0.04
CA ILE A 229 0.83 -9.08 -0.39
C ILE A 229 2.17 -8.42 -0.05
N ILE A 230 2.62 -7.52 -0.93
CA ILE A 230 3.93 -6.87 -0.88
C ILE A 230 3.79 -5.39 -1.20
N ASP A 231 4.75 -4.57 -0.80
CA ASP A 231 4.84 -3.15 -1.13
C ASP A 231 3.62 -2.33 -0.64
N PRO A 232 3.27 -2.42 0.66
CA PRO A 232 2.09 -1.73 1.18
C PRO A 232 2.28 -0.22 1.29
N ALA A 233 1.18 0.50 1.11
CA ALA A 233 0.99 1.89 1.53
C ALA A 233 -0.06 1.92 2.65
N ALA A 234 0.18 1.14 3.71
CA ALA A 234 -0.84 0.73 4.67
C ALA A 234 -1.49 1.89 5.44
N TYR A 235 -2.78 1.76 5.73
CA TYR A 235 -3.55 2.66 6.59
C TYR A 235 -4.89 2.01 6.97
N VAL A 236 -5.60 2.61 7.91
CA VAL A 236 -6.96 2.20 8.29
C VAL A 236 -7.99 3.06 7.56
N GLY A 237 -8.91 2.41 6.83
CA GLY A 237 -9.88 3.06 5.95
C GLY A 237 -11.09 2.19 5.60
N ASP A 238 -11.79 2.53 4.51
CA ASP A 238 -12.87 1.70 3.92
C ASP A 238 -12.27 0.58 3.05
N PHE A 239 -12.64 -0.68 3.32
CA PHE A 239 -12.18 -1.85 2.57
C PHE A 239 -12.44 -1.77 1.06
N GLU A 240 -13.44 -1.00 0.64
CA GLU A 240 -13.75 -0.79 -0.77
C GLU A 240 -12.62 -0.08 -1.53
N ALA A 241 -11.73 0.65 -0.84
CA ALA A 241 -10.57 1.29 -1.47
C ALA A 241 -9.53 0.27 -1.99
N ASP A 242 -9.23 -0.77 -1.21
CA ASP A 242 -8.35 -1.86 -1.67
C ASP A 242 -9.00 -2.64 -2.81
N LEU A 243 -10.31 -2.95 -2.70
CA LEU A 243 -11.04 -3.62 -3.79
C LEU A 243 -11.03 -2.79 -5.08
N ALA A 244 -11.22 -1.48 -4.99
CA ALA A 244 -11.16 -0.57 -6.14
C ALA A 244 -9.80 -0.65 -6.82
N MET A 245 -8.72 -0.61 -6.04
CA MET A 245 -7.35 -0.70 -6.56
C MET A 245 -7.08 -2.03 -7.29
N THR A 246 -7.66 -3.15 -6.83
CA THR A 246 -7.57 -4.44 -7.56
C THR A 246 -8.25 -4.43 -8.93
N GLN A 247 -9.09 -3.43 -9.20
CA GLN A 247 -9.89 -3.33 -10.42
C GLN A 247 -9.45 -2.19 -11.37
N LEU A 248 -8.52 -1.31 -10.94
CA LEU A 248 -8.12 -0.13 -11.69
C LEU A 248 -7.25 -0.45 -12.92
N PHE A 249 -6.24 -1.31 -12.78
CA PHE A 249 -5.31 -1.69 -13.85
C PHE A 249 -5.57 -3.09 -14.42
N GLY A 250 -6.85 -3.44 -14.50
CA GLY A 250 -7.32 -4.81 -14.75
C GLY A 250 -8.12 -5.29 -13.54
N SER A 251 -8.81 -6.42 -13.66
CA SER A 251 -9.60 -6.99 -12.57
C SER A 251 -9.13 -8.40 -12.24
N LEU A 252 -9.26 -8.77 -10.97
CA LEU A 252 -9.02 -10.15 -10.55
C LEU A 252 -10.12 -11.08 -11.06
N PRO A 253 -9.90 -12.40 -11.09
CA PRO A 253 -10.94 -13.35 -11.48
C PRO A 253 -12.17 -13.24 -10.56
N GLY A 254 -13.38 -13.38 -11.13
CA GLY A 254 -14.65 -13.24 -10.38
C GLY A 254 -14.76 -14.09 -9.11
N ARG A 255 -14.11 -15.26 -9.08
CA ARG A 255 -14.03 -16.13 -7.90
C ARG A 255 -13.38 -15.47 -6.67
N PHE A 256 -12.41 -14.58 -6.88
CA PHE A 256 -11.79 -13.82 -5.79
C PHE A 256 -12.83 -12.91 -5.14
N TYR A 257 -13.57 -12.14 -5.96
CA TYR A 257 -14.60 -11.22 -5.46
C TYR A 257 -15.78 -11.97 -4.84
N ALA A 258 -16.14 -13.15 -5.38
CA ALA A 258 -17.15 -14.02 -4.80
C ALA A 258 -16.74 -14.47 -3.39
N ALA A 259 -15.54 -15.03 -3.24
CA ALA A 259 -15.01 -15.48 -1.95
C ALA A 259 -14.88 -14.32 -0.94
N TYR A 260 -14.38 -13.16 -1.37
CA TYR A 260 -14.32 -11.98 -0.53
C TYR A 260 -15.72 -11.57 -0.02
N SER A 261 -16.71 -11.57 -0.91
CA SER A 261 -18.09 -11.14 -0.61
C SER A 261 -18.84 -12.07 0.33
N GLU A 262 -18.35 -13.29 0.57
CA GLU A 262 -18.93 -14.23 1.55
C GLU A 262 -18.76 -13.72 2.99
N ILE A 263 -17.69 -12.98 3.27
CA ILE A 263 -17.37 -12.43 4.59
C ILE A 263 -17.73 -10.94 4.68
N ASN A 264 -17.42 -10.19 3.62
CA ASN A 264 -17.67 -8.75 3.53
C ASN A 264 -18.57 -8.45 2.32
N PRO A 265 -19.91 -8.49 2.47
CA PRO A 265 -20.83 -8.24 1.38
C PRO A 265 -20.57 -6.88 0.70
N ILE A 266 -20.42 -6.90 -0.62
CA ILE A 266 -20.23 -5.69 -1.42
C ILE A 266 -21.60 -5.21 -1.91
N ASP A 267 -21.93 -3.96 -1.60
CA ASP A 267 -23.11 -3.27 -2.12
C ASP A 267 -23.02 -3.11 -3.64
N ARG A 268 -23.80 -3.91 -4.37
CA ARG A 268 -23.73 -3.97 -5.84
C ARG A 268 -24.25 -2.73 -6.55
N GLU A 269 -25.06 -1.91 -5.87
CA GLU A 269 -25.68 -0.72 -6.47
C GLU A 269 -24.81 0.52 -6.23
N GLY A 270 -24.34 0.72 -5.00
CA GLY A 270 -23.55 1.91 -4.64
C GLY A 270 -22.05 1.77 -4.87
N TYR A 271 -21.46 0.58 -4.72
CA TYR A 271 -20.01 0.38 -4.88
C TYR A 271 -19.48 0.84 -6.24
N PRO A 272 -20.14 0.59 -7.39
CA PRO A 272 -19.64 1.03 -8.69
C PRO A 272 -19.41 2.56 -8.80
N GLU A 273 -20.19 3.38 -8.10
CA GLU A 273 -19.96 4.82 -8.05
C GLU A 273 -18.86 5.19 -7.04
N ARG A 274 -18.88 4.62 -5.83
CA ARG A 274 -17.84 4.85 -4.81
C ARG A 274 -16.44 4.46 -5.30
N ARG A 275 -16.35 3.33 -6.02
CA ARG A 275 -15.14 2.86 -6.66
C ARG A 275 -14.49 3.94 -7.53
N LYS A 276 -15.25 4.74 -8.28
CA LYS A 276 -14.66 5.79 -9.13
C LYS A 276 -13.94 6.86 -8.31
N LEU A 277 -14.41 7.14 -7.11
CA LEU A 277 -13.76 8.07 -6.18
C LEU A 277 -12.51 7.46 -5.55
N TYR A 278 -12.50 6.15 -5.29
CA TYR A 278 -11.31 5.39 -4.89
C TYR A 278 -10.27 5.34 -6.02
N ASP A 279 -10.70 5.05 -7.25
CA ASP A 279 -9.88 5.06 -8.45
C ASP A 279 -9.30 6.47 -8.71
N LEU A 280 -10.06 7.54 -8.46
CA LEU A 280 -9.61 8.93 -8.63
C LEU A 280 -8.36 9.24 -7.80
N TYR A 281 -8.25 8.74 -6.57
CA TYR A 281 -7.07 8.94 -5.73
C TYR A 281 -5.81 8.37 -6.38
N HIS A 282 -5.87 7.12 -6.84
CA HIS A 282 -4.74 6.48 -7.51
C HIS A 282 -4.44 7.11 -8.87
N LEU A 283 -5.46 7.49 -9.65
CA LEU A 283 -5.28 8.18 -10.93
C LEU A 283 -4.62 9.55 -10.77
N LEU A 284 -4.99 10.32 -9.73
CA LEU A 284 -4.29 11.56 -9.39
C LEU A 284 -2.85 11.29 -8.97
N ASN A 285 -2.60 10.25 -8.18
CA ASN A 285 -1.23 9.86 -7.83
C ASN A 285 -0.40 9.53 -9.09
N HIS A 286 -0.95 8.76 -10.02
CA HIS A 286 -0.30 8.42 -11.28
C HIS A 286 -0.09 9.65 -12.18
N LEU A 287 -1.05 10.57 -12.26
CA LEU A 287 -0.88 11.87 -12.94
C LEU A 287 0.29 12.67 -12.34
N ASN A 288 0.40 12.66 -11.01
CA ASN A 288 1.45 13.38 -10.29
C ASN A 288 2.84 12.76 -10.46
N LEU A 289 2.94 11.44 -10.62
CA LEU A 289 4.20 10.72 -10.76
C LEU A 289 4.64 10.54 -12.22
N PHE A 290 3.70 10.20 -13.10
CA PHE A 290 3.97 9.75 -14.48
C PHE A 290 3.45 10.72 -15.55
N GLY A 291 2.67 11.74 -15.15
CA GLY A 291 2.29 12.84 -16.01
C GLY A 291 0.99 12.66 -16.80
N ALA A 292 0.85 13.44 -17.88
CA ALA A 292 -0.44 13.77 -18.50
C ALA A 292 -1.21 12.60 -19.12
N GLY A 293 -0.62 11.41 -19.25
CA GLY A 293 -1.31 10.21 -19.73
C GLY A 293 -2.55 9.83 -18.90
N TYR A 294 -2.58 10.23 -17.62
CA TYR A 294 -3.68 9.95 -16.69
C TYR A 294 -4.70 11.09 -16.58
N LEU A 295 -4.42 12.26 -17.19
CA LEU A 295 -5.24 13.47 -17.02
C LEU A 295 -6.67 13.29 -17.53
N GLY A 296 -6.85 12.58 -18.65
CA GLY A 296 -8.17 12.34 -19.24
C GLY A 296 -9.14 11.69 -18.25
N SER A 297 -8.74 10.57 -17.65
CA SER A 297 -9.54 9.84 -16.66
C SER A 297 -9.81 10.66 -15.40
N VAL A 298 -8.81 11.40 -14.91
CA VAL A 298 -8.98 12.30 -13.75
C VAL A 298 -10.06 13.35 -14.03
N VAL A 299 -9.99 14.02 -15.19
CA VAL A 299 -10.94 15.08 -15.57
C VAL A 299 -12.35 14.50 -15.76
N GLU A 300 -12.47 13.32 -16.35
CA GLU A 300 -13.76 12.64 -16.54
C GLU A 300 -14.45 12.39 -15.21
N ILE A 301 -13.74 11.79 -14.25
CA ILE A 301 -14.29 11.46 -12.93
C ILE A 301 -14.65 12.74 -12.16
N ILE A 302 -13.76 13.74 -12.13
CA ILE A 302 -14.04 15.03 -11.45
C ILE A 302 -15.29 15.68 -12.03
N LYS A 303 -15.46 15.67 -13.36
CA LYS A 303 -16.65 16.25 -13.99
C LYS A 303 -17.93 15.51 -13.61
N ARG A 304 -17.89 14.18 -13.56
CA ARG A 304 -19.05 13.33 -13.22
C ARG A 304 -19.63 13.64 -11.84
N PHE A 305 -18.77 13.88 -10.84
CA PHE A 305 -19.20 14.07 -9.44
C PHE A 305 -19.28 15.54 -9.00
N ALA A 306 -19.18 16.48 -9.94
CA ALA A 306 -19.22 17.92 -9.65
C ALA A 306 -20.32 18.68 -10.41
N ASP A 307 -21.20 17.96 -11.11
CA ASP A 307 -22.36 18.54 -11.80
C ASP A 307 -23.53 18.77 -10.84
#